data_AF-A0A2G6GAL3-F1
#
_entry.id   AF-A0A2G6GAL3-F1
#
_cell.length_a   1.000
_cell.length_b   1.000
_cell.length_c   1.000
_cell.angle_alpha   90.00
_cell.angle_beta   90.00
_cell.angle_gamma   90.00
#
_symmetry.space_group_name_H-M   'P 1'
#
loop_
_entity.id
_entity.type
_entity.pdbx_description
1 polymer ?
#
loop_
_entity_poly.entity_id
_entity_poly.type
_entity_poly.pdbx_seq_one_letter_code
_entity_poly.pdbx_strand_id
1 'polypeptide(L)'
;MSDIVEKMVDGVSVFINLKKTGGYGKFVHLKDEQGSEYLVSLSLQEYEYHEDIVKFAQEKYEKEFKVIGGGEIAIQITPKIFVNGRSSRYGRTDNEYIGKIVGKLYPDFKIVAWNS
;
A
#
# COMPACT_ATOMS: atom_id res chain seq x y z
N MET A 1 -16.44 5.16 -7.94
CA MET A 1 -16.14 3.73 -7.71
C MET A 1 -14.64 3.64 -7.47
N SER A 2 -14.18 2.71 -6.62
CA SER A 2 -12.75 2.45 -6.45
C SER A 2 -12.22 1.68 -7.67
N ASP A 3 -10.92 1.80 -7.92
CA ASP A 3 -10.21 1.07 -8.96
C ASP A 3 -9.30 0.04 -8.28
N ILE A 4 -9.42 -1.22 -8.68
CA ILE A 4 -8.57 -2.30 -8.17
C ILE A 4 -7.39 -2.46 -9.10
N VAL A 5 -6.18 -2.33 -8.55
CA VAL A 5 -4.91 -2.63 -9.21
C VAL A 5 -4.27 -3.81 -8.49
N GLU A 6 -4.14 -4.93 -9.19
CA GLU A 6 -3.45 -6.12 -8.69
C GLU A 6 -2.37 -6.54 -9.69
N LYS A 7 -1.10 -6.43 -9.29
CA LYS A 7 0.05 -6.70 -10.18
C LYS A 7 1.31 -7.01 -9.39
N MET A 8 2.18 -7.85 -9.96
CA MET A 8 3.54 -8.04 -9.46
C MET A 8 4.49 -6.95 -10.01
N VAL A 9 5.26 -6.30 -9.13
CA VAL A 9 6.20 -5.22 -9.46
C VAL A 9 7.50 -5.49 -8.70
N ASP A 10 8.60 -5.68 -9.43
CA ASP A 10 9.93 -5.96 -8.84
C ASP A 10 9.95 -7.10 -7.81
N GLY A 11 9.11 -8.13 -8.00
CA GLY A 11 8.99 -9.24 -7.05
C GLY A 11 8.07 -8.97 -5.85
N VAL A 12 7.45 -7.78 -5.78
CA VAL A 12 6.41 -7.45 -4.79
C VAL A 12 5.03 -7.66 -5.38
N SER A 13 4.19 -8.43 -4.71
CA SER A 13 2.77 -8.59 -5.05
C SER A 13 1.99 -7.38 -4.54
N VAL A 14 1.51 -6.53 -5.45
CA VAL A 14 0.84 -5.28 -5.10
C VAL A 14 -0.67 -5.40 -5.32
N PHE A 15 -1.44 -5.03 -4.29
CA PHE A 15 -2.89 -4.86 -4.35
C PHE A 15 -3.28 -3.47 -3.85
N ILE A 16 -3.90 -2.66 -4.69
CA ILE A 16 -4.40 -1.33 -4.34
C ILE A 16 -5.87 -1.25 -4.73
N ASN A 17 -6.76 -1.04 -3.76
CA ASN A 17 -8.17 -0.76 -3.99
C ASN A 17 -8.48 0.68 -3.57
N LEU A 18 -8.26 1.63 -4.48
CA LEU A 18 -8.44 3.07 -4.26
C LEU A 18 -9.00 3.73 -5.52
N LYS A 19 -9.66 4.87 -5.38
CA LYS A 19 -10.02 5.68 -6.56
C LYS A 19 -8.74 6.16 -7.26
N LYS A 20 -8.64 5.97 -8.57
CA LYS A 20 -7.49 6.41 -9.39
C LYS A 20 -7.28 7.93 -9.36
N THR A 21 -8.29 8.71 -8.97
CA THR A 21 -8.19 10.16 -8.79
C THR A 21 -8.90 10.57 -7.51
N GLY A 22 -8.20 11.25 -6.60
CA GLY A 22 -8.74 11.63 -5.29
C GLY A 22 -8.93 10.46 -4.33
N GLY A 23 -8.22 9.35 -4.54
CA GLY A 23 -8.22 8.19 -3.64
C GLY A 23 -7.34 8.42 -2.42
N TYR A 24 -7.79 7.97 -1.25
CA TYR A 24 -7.00 8.02 -0.02
C TYR A 24 -7.19 6.75 0.77
N GLY A 25 -6.08 6.18 1.24
CA GLY A 25 -6.08 4.90 1.92
C GLY A 25 -4.87 4.68 2.80
N LYS A 26 -4.94 3.60 3.57
CA LYS A 26 -3.79 3.06 4.31
C LYS A 26 -3.18 1.94 3.50
N PHE A 27 -1.91 1.66 3.77
CA PHE A 27 -1.23 0.49 3.21
C PHE A 27 -0.42 -0.24 4.27
N VAL A 28 -0.20 -1.53 4.05
CA VAL A 28 0.73 -2.36 4.81
C VAL A 28 1.73 -3.01 3.86
N HIS A 29 2.97 -3.08 4.32
CA HIS A 29 4.05 -3.82 3.67
C HIS A 29 4.25 -5.11 4.45
N LEU A 30 4.13 -6.24 3.77
CA LEU A 30 4.07 -7.58 4.37
C LEU A 30 5.11 -8.50 3.75
N LYS A 31 5.45 -9.56 4.48
CA LYS A 31 6.29 -10.66 4.01
C LYS A 31 5.70 -11.99 4.45
N ASP A 32 5.57 -12.96 3.55
CA ASP A 32 5.16 -14.31 3.93
C ASP A 32 6.35 -15.15 4.44
N GLU A 33 6.08 -16.37 4.89
CA GLU A 33 7.11 -17.27 5.45
C GLU A 33 8.21 -17.64 4.44
N GLN A 34 7.89 -17.62 3.13
CA GLN A 34 8.83 -17.91 2.04
C GLN A 34 9.68 -16.68 1.70
N GLY A 35 9.39 -15.54 2.32
CA GLY A 35 10.07 -14.29 2.07
C GLY A 35 9.53 -13.52 0.86
N SER A 36 8.35 -13.86 0.35
CA SER A 36 7.70 -13.09 -0.72
C SER A 36 7.13 -11.80 -0.13
N GLU A 37 7.30 -10.68 -0.84
CA GLU A 37 6.87 -9.36 -0.39
C GLU A 37 5.51 -8.97 -0.97
N TYR A 38 4.70 -8.27 -0.17
CA TYR A 38 3.37 -7.81 -0.56
C TYR A 38 3.15 -6.38 -0.10
N LEU A 39 2.47 -5.62 -0.96
CA LEU A 39 2.00 -4.28 -0.64
C LEU A 39 0.48 -4.26 -0.83
N VAL A 40 -0.25 -4.09 0.27
CA VAL A 40 -1.71 -4.06 0.25
C VAL A 40 -2.19 -2.70 0.70
N SER A 41 -3.03 -2.05 -0.11
CA SER A 41 -3.63 -0.77 0.22
C SER A 41 -5.14 -0.76 -0.03
N LEU A 42 -5.87 -0.23 0.96
CA LEU A 42 -7.33 -0.16 0.96
C LEU A 42 -7.79 1.25 1.35
N SER A 43 -8.98 1.61 0.89
CA SER A 43 -9.62 2.90 1.16
C SER A 43 -9.85 3.10 2.66
N LEU A 44 -9.59 4.30 3.16
CA LEU A 44 -9.89 4.64 4.56
C LEU A 44 -11.38 4.62 4.90
N GLN A 45 -12.26 4.71 3.91
CA GLN A 45 -13.70 4.61 4.13
C GLN A 45 -14.13 3.19 4.52
N GLU A 46 -13.34 2.19 4.11
CA GLU A 46 -13.63 0.77 4.30
C GLU A 46 -12.76 0.17 5.41
N TYR A 47 -11.54 0.66 5.59
CA TYR A 47 -10.55 0.11 6.51
C TYR A 47 -9.88 1.21 7.33
N GLU A 48 -10.34 1.38 8.56
CA GLU A 48 -9.84 2.42 9.46
C GLU A 48 -8.45 2.06 9.99
N TYR A 49 -8.16 0.80 10.30
CA TYR A 49 -6.90 0.41 10.93
C TYR A 49 -6.01 -0.43 10.01
N HIS A 50 -4.68 -0.31 10.17
CA HIS A 50 -3.73 -1.15 9.44
C HIS A 50 -3.94 -2.63 9.72
N GLU A 51 -4.42 -3.00 10.91
CA GLU A 51 -4.69 -4.40 11.24
C GLU A 51 -5.82 -5.01 10.41
N ASP A 52 -6.79 -4.21 9.98
CA ASP A 52 -7.89 -4.68 9.14
C ASP A 52 -7.37 -4.98 7.72
N ILE A 53 -6.39 -4.21 7.25
CA ILE A 53 -5.69 -4.47 5.98
C ILE A 53 -4.84 -5.74 6.06
N VAL A 54 -4.22 -6.01 7.22
CA VAL A 54 -3.50 -7.27 7.45
C VAL A 54 -4.46 -8.46 7.40
N LYS A 55 -5.60 -8.38 8.10
CA LYS A 55 -6.63 -9.44 8.07
C LYS A 55 -7.15 -9.67 6.66
N PHE A 56 -7.47 -8.59 5.94
CA PHE A 56 -7.86 -8.68 4.54
C PHE A 56 -6.80 -9.40 3.69
N ALA A 57 -5.51 -9.08 3.88
CA ALA A 57 -4.44 -9.75 3.16
C ALA A 57 -4.35 -11.24 3.53
N GLN A 58 -4.44 -11.59 4.81
CA GLN A 58 -4.43 -12.98 5.28
C GLN A 58 -5.58 -13.79 4.68
N GLU A 59 -6.78 -13.23 4.66
CA GLU A 59 -7.96 -13.86 4.07
C GLU A 59 -7.84 -13.98 2.54
N LYS A 60 -7.39 -12.92 1.85
CA LYS A 60 -7.27 -12.90 0.38
C LYS A 60 -6.22 -13.88 -0.13
N TYR A 61 -5.09 -13.98 0.55
CA TYR A 61 -3.96 -14.80 0.11
C TYR A 61 -3.88 -16.16 0.81
N GLU A 62 -4.76 -16.43 1.77
CA GLU A 62 -4.77 -17.64 2.60
C GLU A 62 -3.40 -17.93 3.22
N LYS A 63 -2.76 -16.88 3.75
CA LYS A 63 -1.38 -16.89 4.25
C LYS A 63 -1.22 -16.10 5.53
N GLU A 64 -0.31 -16.54 6.37
CA GLU A 64 0.20 -15.73 7.46
C GLU A 64 1.26 -14.75 6.99
N PHE A 65 1.27 -13.56 7.59
CA PHE A 65 2.18 -12.48 7.20
C PHE A 65 2.93 -11.92 8.40
N LYS A 66 4.23 -11.73 8.20
CA LYS A 66 5.02 -10.78 8.99
C LYS A 66 4.79 -9.38 8.45
N VAL A 67 4.29 -8.48 9.28
CA VAL A 67 4.15 -7.06 8.92
C VAL A 67 5.51 -6.36 9.04
N ILE A 68 6.00 -5.79 7.94
CA ILE A 68 7.23 -4.99 7.91
C ILE A 68 6.95 -3.58 8.42
N GLY A 69 5.80 -3.02 8.05
CA GLY A 69 5.33 -1.71 8.50
C GLY A 69 4.09 -1.29 7.72
N GLY A 70 3.64 -0.06 7.94
CA GLY A 70 2.54 0.51 7.17
C GLY A 70 2.65 2.02 7.05
N GLY A 71 1.72 2.59 6.31
CA GLY A 71 1.64 4.02 6.05
C GLY A 71 0.33 4.39 5.37
N GLU A 72 0.34 5.51 4.69
CA GLU A 72 -0.79 6.10 3.99
C GLU A 72 -0.41 6.41 2.54
N ILE A 73 -1.38 6.27 1.65
CA ILE A 73 -1.25 6.60 0.23
C ILE A 73 -2.41 7.50 -0.19
N ALA A 74 -2.09 8.61 -0.83
CA ALA A 74 -3.05 9.56 -1.35
C ALA A 74 -2.82 9.78 -2.85
N ILE A 75 -3.75 9.34 -3.67
CA ILE A 75 -3.79 9.59 -5.11
C ILE A 75 -4.56 10.89 -5.34
N GLN A 76 -3.87 11.97 -5.67
CA GLN A 76 -4.49 13.30 -5.81
C GLN A 76 -5.25 13.44 -7.14
N ILE A 77 -6.04 14.51 -7.26
CA ILE A 77 -6.68 14.89 -8.53
C ILE A 77 -5.64 15.46 -9.49
N THR A 78 -4.68 16.23 -8.98
CA THR A 78 -3.44 16.52 -9.72
C THR A 78 -2.62 15.23 -9.84
N PRO A 79 -1.84 15.00 -10.91
CA PRO A 79 -1.10 13.74 -11.13
C PRO A 79 0.07 13.62 -10.15
N LYS A 80 -0.26 13.44 -8.88
CA LYS A 80 0.65 13.27 -7.75
C LYS A 80 0.13 12.15 -6.86
N ILE A 81 1.03 11.29 -6.41
CA ILE A 81 0.73 10.30 -5.38
C ILE A 81 1.65 10.57 -4.20
N PHE A 82 1.05 10.70 -3.03
CA PHE A 82 1.76 10.82 -1.76
C PHE A 82 1.86 9.45 -1.10
N VAL A 83 3.06 9.08 -0.64
CA VAL A 83 3.30 7.86 0.13
C VAL A 83 4.06 8.24 1.39
N ASN A 84 3.42 8.13 2.55
CA ASN A 84 3.95 8.66 3.80
C ASN A 84 3.40 7.94 5.04
N GLY A 85 3.69 8.52 6.21
CA GLY A 85 3.12 8.09 7.47
C GLY A 85 3.76 6.83 8.03
N ARG A 86 3.13 6.29 9.07
CA ARG A 86 3.51 5.06 9.76
C ARG A 86 2.26 4.35 10.27
N SER A 87 2.36 3.04 10.49
CA SER A 87 1.41 2.37 11.36
C SER A 87 1.74 2.67 12.82
N SER A 88 0.72 2.97 13.63
CA SER A 88 0.89 3.08 15.08
C SER A 88 1.32 1.74 15.68
N ARG A 89 0.70 0.64 15.22
CA ARG A 89 0.93 -0.72 15.71
C ARG A 89 2.16 -1.39 15.12
N TYR A 90 2.35 -1.25 13.80
CA TYR A 90 3.41 -1.98 13.07
C TYR A 90 4.64 -1.13 12.76
N GLY A 91 4.66 0.12 13.19
CA GLY A 91 5.74 1.04 12.88
C GLY A 91 5.75 1.48 11.42
N ARG A 92 6.91 2.00 11.00
CA ARG A 92 7.13 2.61 9.70
C ARG A 92 7.83 1.63 8.76
N THR A 93 7.47 1.65 7.48
CA THR A 93 8.26 0.99 6.43
C THR A 93 9.14 2.00 5.69
N ASP A 94 9.89 1.57 4.67
CA ASP A 94 10.57 2.51 3.79
C ASP A 94 9.58 3.07 2.75
N ASN A 95 9.06 4.27 3.01
CA ASN A 95 8.08 4.91 2.15
C ASN A 95 8.66 5.28 0.77
N GLU A 96 9.97 5.51 0.66
CA GLU A 96 10.63 5.78 -0.62
C GLU A 96 10.68 4.51 -1.48
N TYR A 97 10.95 3.36 -0.87
CA TYR A 97 10.85 2.06 -1.53
C TYR A 97 9.42 1.79 -2.02
N ILE A 98 8.41 1.97 -1.15
CA ILE A 98 7.00 1.84 -1.54
C ILE A 98 6.63 2.83 -2.65
N GLY A 99 7.12 4.07 -2.56
CA GLY A 99 6.93 5.09 -3.59
C GLY A 99 7.45 4.66 -4.96
N LYS A 100 8.64 4.02 -5.03
CA LYS A 100 9.19 3.48 -6.29
C LYS A 100 8.31 2.39 -6.89
N ILE A 101 7.79 1.48 -6.06
CA ILE A 101 6.87 0.41 -6.50
C ILE A 101 5.58 1.01 -7.06
N VAL A 102 4.97 1.95 -6.32
CA VAL A 102 3.74 2.63 -6.73
C VAL A 102 3.96 3.44 -8.02
N GLY A 103 5.10 4.10 -8.16
CA GLY A 103 5.46 4.84 -9.39
C GLY A 103 5.47 3.99 -10.65
N LYS A 104 5.82 2.69 -10.53
CA LYS A 104 5.75 1.75 -11.67
C LYS A 104 4.33 1.35 -12.05
N LEU A 105 3.37 1.46 -11.13
CA LEU A 105 1.94 1.23 -11.39
C LEU A 105 1.26 2.47 -11.98
N TYR A 106 1.74 3.64 -11.62
CA TYR A 106 1.18 4.94 -12.03
C TYR A 106 2.26 5.80 -12.71
N PRO A 107 2.75 5.41 -13.90
CA PRO A 107 3.87 6.09 -14.56
C PRO A 107 3.57 7.56 -14.91
N ASP A 108 2.29 7.91 -15.06
CA ASP A 108 1.84 9.28 -15.35
C ASP A 108 1.74 10.18 -14.12
N PHE A 109 1.98 9.64 -12.91
CA PHE A 109 1.86 10.37 -11.67
C PHE A 109 3.24 10.69 -11.09
N LYS A 110 3.42 11.92 -10.61
CA LYS A 110 4.58 12.30 -9.82
C LYS A 110 4.46 11.69 -8.41
N ILE A 111 5.37 10.78 -8.08
CA ILE A 111 5.46 10.25 -6.71
C ILE A 111 6.16 11.25 -5.80
N VAL A 112 5.58 11.47 -4.62
CA VAL A 112 6.22 12.20 -3.52
C VAL A 112 6.16 11.31 -2.29
N ALA A 113 7.30 10.77 -1.89
CA ALA A 113 7.42 9.86 -0.76
C ALA A 113 8.41 10.41 0.25
N TRP A 114 8.14 10.20 1.54
CA TRP A 114 9.06 10.62 2.60
C TRP A 114 8.98 9.75 3.84
N ASN A 115 10.13 9.61 4.48
CA ASN A 115 10.36 8.83 5.70
C ASN A 115 10.41 9.74 6.94
N SER A 116 9.47 10.69 7.08
CA SER A 116 9.37 11.55 8.27
C SER A 116 8.71 10.81 9.43
#